data_AF-A0AA50DFM5-F1
#
_entry.id   AF-A0AA50DFM5-F1
#
_cell.length_a   1.000
_cell.length_b   1.000
_cell.length_c   1.000
_cell.angle_alpha   90.00
_cell.angle_beta   90.00
_cell.angle_gamma   90.00
#
_symmetry.space_group_name_H-M   'P 1'
#
loop_
_entity.id
_entity.type
_entity.pdbx_description
1 polymer ?
#
loop_
_entity_poly.entity_id
_entity_poly.type
_entity_poly.pdbx_seq_one_letter_code
_entity_poly.pdbx_strand_id
1 'polypeptide(L)'
;MADTTQLAQQAIDSVNQLKEMADQAVQNQAALEELYEENTRLNSQVDSLQENLTALDEVFHQRVIEEDDYLSYAQDMLKDISNMIDSGELGPFSIEKVETLRITLQVVASIRSKNHGDHPRRPGDAPKQTLRQVAGYDE
;
A
#
# COMPACT_ATOMS: atom_id res chain seq x y z
N MET A 1 -25.56 59.23 -46.19
CA MET A 1 -26.16 57.92 -46.54
C MET A 1 -25.02 56.95 -46.66
N ALA A 2 -25.03 55.85 -45.91
CA ALA A 2 -24.02 54.81 -46.10
C ALA A 2 -24.16 54.28 -47.52
N ASP A 3 -23.07 54.33 -48.29
CA ASP A 3 -23.02 53.80 -49.65
C ASP A 3 -23.31 52.30 -49.56
N THR A 4 -24.23 51.78 -50.39
CA THR A 4 -24.67 50.37 -50.35
C THR A 4 -23.49 49.38 -50.42
N THR A 5 -22.38 49.82 -51.02
CA THR A 5 -21.10 49.10 -51.08
C THR A 5 -20.43 48.93 -49.71
N GLN A 6 -20.49 49.93 -48.81
CA GLN A 6 -19.98 49.83 -47.44
C GLN A 6 -20.82 48.88 -46.58
N LEU A 7 -22.15 48.89 -46.76
CA LEU A 7 -23.04 47.94 -46.10
C LEU A 7 -22.78 46.50 -46.56
N ALA A 8 -22.55 46.30 -47.86
CA ALA A 8 -22.19 44.98 -48.40
C ALA A 8 -20.84 44.48 -47.84
N GLN A 9 -19.84 45.35 -47.73
CA GLN A 9 -18.54 44.97 -47.17
C GLN A 9 -18.64 44.61 -45.68
N GLN A 10 -19.37 45.40 -44.87
CA GLN A 10 -19.61 45.07 -43.46
C GLN A 10 -20.33 43.73 -43.27
N ALA A 11 -21.28 43.41 -44.16
CA ALA A 11 -21.97 42.12 -44.13
C ALA A 11 -21.02 40.96 -44.45
N ILE A 12 -20.14 41.12 -45.44
CA ILE A 12 -19.11 40.12 -45.78
C ILE A 12 -18.15 39.89 -44.61
N ASP A 13 -17.66 40.97 -44.00
CA ASP A 13 -16.73 40.89 -42.86
C ASP A 13 -17.39 40.20 -41.66
N SER A 14 -18.68 40.49 -41.40
CA SER A 14 -19.45 39.84 -40.34
C SER A 14 -19.66 38.35 -40.59
N VAL A 15 -19.90 37.93 -41.84
CA VAL A 15 -20.03 36.52 -42.21
C VAL A 15 -18.70 35.78 -42.07
N ASN A 16 -17.58 36.42 -42.43
CA ASN A 16 -16.25 35.84 -42.25
C ASN A 16 -15.91 35.65 -40.76
N GLN A 17 -16.23 36.63 -39.91
CA GLN A 17 -16.07 36.48 -38.46
C GLN A 17 -16.93 35.35 -37.88
N LEU A 18 -18.20 35.24 -38.30
CA LEU A 18 -19.06 34.14 -37.88
C LEU A 18 -18.52 32.77 -38.30
N LYS A 19 -17.92 32.69 -39.50
CA LYS A 19 -17.28 31.47 -39.98
C LYS A 19 -16.07 31.09 -39.13
N GLU A 20 -15.18 32.04 -38.83
CA GLU A 20 -14.03 31.79 -37.95
C GLU A 20 -14.46 31.36 -36.54
N MET A 21 -15.49 32.00 -35.98
CA MET A 21 -16.05 31.62 -34.69
C MET A 21 -16.67 30.21 -34.72
N ALA A 22 -17.35 29.84 -35.81
CA ALA A 22 -17.91 28.51 -35.97
C ALA A 22 -16.81 27.44 -36.10
N ASP A 23 -15.76 27.70 -36.85
CA ASP A 23 -14.61 26.80 -37.00
C ASP A 23 -13.89 26.60 -35.65
N GLN A 24 -13.70 27.67 -34.87
CA GLN A 24 -13.16 27.59 -33.51
C GLN A 24 -14.08 26.82 -32.55
N ALA A 25 -15.40 27.00 -32.64
CA ALA A 25 -16.35 26.28 -31.79
C ALA A 25 -16.30 24.77 -32.05
N VAL A 26 -16.19 24.35 -33.32
CA VAL A 26 -16.06 22.94 -33.70
C VAL A 26 -14.74 22.35 -33.18
N GLN A 27 -13.62 23.07 -33.31
CA GLN A 27 -12.33 22.62 -32.79
C GLN A 27 -12.34 22.48 -31.26
N ASN A 28 -12.91 23.46 -30.55
CA ASN A 28 -13.04 23.43 -29.11
C ASN A 28 -13.94 22.28 -28.64
N GLN A 29 -15.01 21.97 -29.37
CA GLN A 29 -15.88 20.83 -29.06
C GLN A 29 -15.12 19.50 -29.17
N ALA A 30 -14.34 19.31 -30.23
CA ALA A 30 -13.52 18.12 -30.39
C ALA A 30 -12.46 17.98 -29.28
N ALA A 31 -11.77 19.08 -28.92
CA ALA A 31 -10.80 19.08 -27.84
C ALA A 31 -11.44 18.79 -26.46
N LEU A 32 -12.66 19.27 -26.25
CA LEU A 32 -13.42 19.02 -25.02
C LEU A 32 -13.82 17.54 -24.92
N GLU A 33 -14.26 16.92 -26.02
CA GLU A 33 -14.55 15.49 -26.10
C GLU A 33 -13.32 14.63 -25.80
N GLU A 34 -12.16 14.93 -26.40
CA GLU A 34 -10.90 14.24 -26.09
C GLU A 34 -10.52 14.36 -24.60
N LEU A 35 -10.69 15.56 -24.01
CA LEU A 35 -10.43 15.76 -22.59
C LEU A 35 -11.39 14.95 -21.70
N TYR A 36 -12.66 14.82 -22.07
CA TYR A 36 -13.63 14.00 -21.33
C TYR A 36 -13.31 12.51 -21.40
N GLU A 37 -12.93 12.01 -22.58
CA GLU A 37 -12.51 10.62 -22.75
C GLU A 37 -11.25 10.32 -21.93
N GLU A 38 -10.26 11.20 -22.00
CA GLU A 38 -9.02 11.07 -21.22
C GLU A 38 -9.26 11.15 -19.71
N ASN A 39 -10.14 12.06 -19.26
CA ASN A 39 -10.51 12.15 -17.85
C ASN A 39 -11.19 10.86 -17.37
N THR A 40 -12.09 10.30 -18.18
CA THR A 40 -12.76 9.02 -17.88
C THR A 40 -11.77 7.86 -17.81
N ARG A 41 -10.81 7.82 -18.74
CA ARG A 41 -9.72 6.84 -18.74
C ARG A 41 -8.86 6.95 -17.48
N LEU A 42 -8.48 8.17 -17.10
CA LEU A 42 -7.66 8.43 -15.91
C LEU A 42 -8.38 8.06 -14.62
N ASN A 43 -9.67 8.40 -14.48
CA ASN A 43 -10.46 7.99 -13.31
C ASN A 43 -10.50 6.46 -13.19
N SER A 44 -10.70 5.75 -14.30
CA SER A 44 -10.68 4.28 -14.30
C SER A 44 -9.31 3.71 -13.86
N GLN A 45 -8.21 4.40 -14.21
CA GLN A 45 -6.86 4.02 -13.76
C GLN A 45 -6.65 4.28 -12.27
N VAL A 46 -7.18 5.40 -11.75
CA VAL A 46 -7.15 5.71 -10.32
C VAL A 46 -7.89 4.64 -9.51
N ASP A 47 -9.08 4.24 -9.95
CA ASP A 47 -9.87 3.20 -9.29
C ASP A 47 -9.10 1.86 -9.26
N SER A 48 -8.51 1.47 -10.38
CA SER A 48 -7.68 0.25 -10.46
C SER A 48 -6.44 0.33 -9.57
N LEU A 49 -5.78 1.50 -9.49
CA LEU A 49 -4.63 1.69 -8.59
C LEU A 49 -5.03 1.60 -7.12
N GLN A 50 -6.20 2.12 -6.74
CA GLN A 50 -6.73 2.02 -5.38
C GLN A 50 -7.03 0.56 -5.00
N GLU A 51 -7.60 -0.22 -5.91
CA GLU A 51 -7.84 -1.65 -5.71
C GLU A 51 -6.52 -2.41 -5.51
N ASN A 52 -5.54 -2.17 -6.38
CA ASN A 52 -4.21 -2.78 -6.27
C ASN A 52 -3.50 -2.40 -4.96
N LEU A 53 -3.61 -1.14 -4.53
CA LEU A 53 -3.01 -0.68 -3.28
C LEU A 53 -3.65 -1.38 -2.08
N THR A 54 -4.98 -1.55 -2.10
CA THR A 54 -5.72 -2.24 -1.04
C THR A 54 -5.32 -3.72 -0.97
N ALA A 55 -5.21 -4.39 -2.13
CA ALA A 55 -4.75 -5.77 -2.18
C ALA A 55 -3.31 -5.92 -1.68
N LEU A 56 -2.43 -4.97 -1.99
CA LEU A 56 -1.04 -4.99 -1.54
C LEU A 56 -0.92 -4.74 -0.03
N ASP A 57 -1.73 -3.83 0.53
CA ASP A 57 -1.81 -3.59 1.98
C ASP A 57 -2.20 -4.88 2.72
N GLU A 58 -3.18 -5.62 2.18
CA GLU A 58 -3.62 -6.88 2.77
C GLU A 58 -2.52 -7.95 2.74
N VAL A 59 -1.81 -8.09 1.61
CA VAL A 59 -0.66 -9.00 1.52
C VAL A 59 0.43 -8.60 2.50
N PHE A 60 0.72 -7.30 2.64
CA PHE A 60 1.73 -6.82 3.58
C PHE A 60 1.32 -7.08 5.03
N HIS A 61 0.07 -6.77 5.39
CA HIS A 61 -0.50 -7.08 6.70
C HIS A 61 -0.35 -8.55 7.05
N GLN A 62 -0.75 -9.45 6.14
CA GLN A 62 -0.63 -10.89 6.35
C GLN A 62 0.83 -11.33 6.56
N ARG A 63 1.78 -10.75 5.82
CA ARG A 63 3.21 -11.04 6.00
C ARG A 63 3.74 -10.57 7.37
N VAL A 64 3.33 -9.39 7.83
CA VAL A 64 3.72 -8.91 9.16
C VAL A 64 3.16 -9.82 10.26
N ILE A 65 1.93 -10.32 10.10
CA ILE A 65 1.35 -11.29 11.05
C ILE A 65 2.11 -12.62 11.04
N GLU A 66 2.50 -13.13 9.87
CA GLU A 66 3.35 -14.33 9.76
C GLU A 66 4.70 -14.13 10.45
N GLU A 67 5.38 -13.02 10.19
CA GLU A 67 6.66 -12.68 10.83
C GLU A 67 6.54 -12.51 12.35
N ASP A 68 5.44 -11.93 12.82
CA ASP A 68 5.17 -11.82 14.25
C ASP A 68 4.98 -13.19 14.92
N ASP A 69 4.29 -14.12 14.26
CA ASP A 69 4.18 -15.51 14.72
C ASP A 69 5.56 -16.16 14.79
N TYR A 70 6.42 -15.88 13.80
CA TYR A 70 7.79 -16.34 13.82
C TYR A 70 8.59 -15.77 15.01
N LEU A 71 8.51 -14.46 15.24
CA LEU A 71 9.19 -13.83 16.37
C LEU A 71 8.66 -14.32 17.72
N SER A 72 7.36 -14.61 17.82
CA SER A 72 6.81 -15.22 19.02
C SER A 72 7.40 -16.61 19.26
N TYR A 73 7.58 -17.41 18.22
CA TYR A 73 8.22 -18.72 18.35
C TYR A 73 9.63 -18.55 18.92
N ALA A 74 10.39 -17.61 18.36
CA ALA A 74 11.79 -17.42 18.70
C ALA A 74 11.90 -16.97 20.16
N GLN A 75 11.01 -16.08 20.58
CA GLN A 75 10.92 -15.62 21.95
C GLN A 75 10.65 -16.76 22.94
N ASP A 76 9.70 -17.65 22.63
CA ASP A 76 9.34 -18.77 23.51
C ASP A 76 10.51 -19.76 23.65
N MET A 77 11.14 -20.17 22.53
CA MET A 77 12.30 -21.07 22.58
C MET A 77 13.49 -20.47 23.32
N LEU A 78 13.81 -19.19 23.07
CA LEU A 78 14.92 -18.53 23.75
C LEU A 78 14.65 -18.39 25.25
N LYS A 79 13.38 -18.23 25.64
CA LYS A 79 12.98 -18.17 27.04
C LYS A 79 13.11 -19.54 27.71
N ASP A 80 12.72 -20.62 27.03
CA ASP A 80 12.92 -21.98 27.51
C ASP A 80 14.41 -22.31 27.70
N ILE A 81 15.26 -21.95 26.73
CA ILE A 81 16.72 -22.09 26.85
C ILE A 81 17.25 -21.29 28.04
N SER A 82 16.78 -20.05 28.22
CA SER A 82 17.17 -19.23 29.37
C SER A 82 16.78 -19.90 30.70
N ASN A 83 15.56 -20.44 30.80
CA ASN A 83 15.10 -21.14 31.98
C ASN A 83 15.92 -22.40 32.27
N MET A 84 16.27 -23.19 31.24
CA MET A 84 17.11 -24.38 31.37
C MET A 84 18.55 -24.06 31.78
N ILE A 85 19.09 -22.90 31.36
CA ILE A 85 20.38 -22.40 31.85
C ILE A 85 20.26 -22.01 33.33
N ASP A 86 19.22 -21.26 33.69
CA ASP A 86 19.01 -20.77 35.06
C ASP A 86 18.72 -21.93 36.04
N SER A 87 18.11 -23.03 35.58
CA SER A 87 17.87 -24.25 36.36
C SER A 87 19.08 -25.20 36.41
N GLY A 88 20.10 -24.95 35.59
CA GLY A 88 21.31 -25.80 35.49
C GLY A 88 21.11 -27.11 34.72
N GLU A 89 19.99 -27.27 34.01
CA GLU A 89 19.70 -28.42 33.14
C GLU A 89 20.59 -28.46 31.90
N LEU A 90 20.92 -27.27 31.39
CA LEU A 90 21.97 -27.09 30.41
C LEU A 90 23.26 -26.82 31.17
N GLY A 91 24.30 -27.64 30.92
CA GLY A 91 25.60 -27.53 31.58
C GLY A 91 26.19 -26.10 31.53
N PRO A 92 27.24 -25.81 32.31
CA PRO A 92 27.64 -24.43 32.60
C PRO A 92 27.94 -23.64 31.31
N PHE A 93 27.06 -22.69 31.00
CA PHE A 93 27.27 -21.70 29.96
C PHE A 93 28.23 -20.60 30.45
N SER A 94 29.05 -20.06 29.55
CA SER A 94 29.82 -18.86 29.88
C SER A 94 28.88 -17.68 30.11
N ILE A 95 29.25 -16.80 31.04
CA ILE A 95 28.49 -15.56 31.36
C ILE A 95 28.17 -14.77 30.08
N GLU A 96 29.13 -14.69 29.15
CA GLU A 96 28.97 -14.01 27.87
C GLU A 96 27.84 -14.60 26.99
N LYS A 97 27.70 -15.92 26.96
CA LYS A 97 26.63 -16.59 26.19
C LYS A 97 25.26 -16.37 26.81
N VAL A 98 25.18 -16.38 28.14
CA VAL A 98 23.93 -16.07 28.88
C VAL A 98 23.52 -14.63 28.63
N GLU A 99 24.47 -13.70 28.65
CA GLU A 99 24.18 -12.29 28.39
C GLU A 99 23.76 -12.04 26.94
N THR A 100 24.40 -12.74 25.98
CA THR A 100 24.00 -12.68 24.57
C THR A 100 22.56 -13.16 24.40
N LEU A 101 22.19 -14.29 25.02
CA LEU A 101 20.82 -14.81 24.99
C LEU A 101 19.80 -13.80 25.54
N ARG A 102 20.13 -13.13 26.65
CA ARG A 102 19.26 -12.09 27.25
C ARG A 102 19.06 -10.89 26.34
N ILE A 103 20.13 -10.41 25.70
CA ILE A 103 20.05 -9.32 24.72
C ILE A 103 19.19 -9.74 23.52
N THR A 104 19.42 -10.94 22.98
CA THR A 104 18.61 -11.45 21.86
C THR A 104 17.13 -11.55 22.23
N LEU A 105 16.80 -12.05 23.42
CA LEU A 105 15.43 -12.08 23.94
C LEU A 105 14.79 -10.69 24.00
N GLN A 106 15.51 -9.68 24.50
CA GLN A 106 15.03 -8.31 24.57
C GLN A 106 14.77 -7.72 23.18
N VAL A 107 15.68 -7.96 22.22
CA VAL A 107 15.53 -7.49 20.84
C VAL A 107 14.31 -8.13 20.18
N VAL A 108 14.18 -9.45 20.26
CA VAL A 108 13.02 -10.17 19.68
C VAL A 108 11.71 -9.68 20.30
N ALA A 109 11.64 -9.55 21.63
CA ALA A 109 10.46 -9.04 22.31
C ALA A 109 10.11 -7.60 21.89
N SER A 110 11.12 -6.75 21.67
CA SER A 110 10.93 -5.36 21.26
C SER A 110 10.40 -5.25 19.83
N ILE A 111 10.97 -6.01 18.89
CA ILE A 111 10.48 -6.05 17.49
C ILE A 111 9.04 -6.53 17.47
N ARG A 112 8.74 -7.61 18.21
CA ARG A 112 7.40 -8.17 18.32
C ARG A 112 6.41 -7.15 18.88
N SER A 113 6.74 -6.50 19.99
CA SER A 113 5.89 -5.46 20.58
C SER A 113 5.61 -4.31 19.61
N LYS A 114 6.58 -3.97 18.77
CA LYS A 114 6.40 -2.94 17.73
C LYS A 114 5.47 -3.43 16.62
N ASN A 115 5.69 -4.64 16.09
CA ASN A 115 4.83 -5.23 15.06
C ASN A 115 3.37 -5.34 15.52
N HIS A 116 3.11 -5.80 16.76
CA HIS A 116 1.75 -5.81 17.33
C HIS A 116 1.12 -4.42 17.44
N GLY A 117 1.92 -3.40 17.72
CA GLY A 117 1.43 -2.02 17.86
C GLY A 117 1.11 -1.37 16.52
N ASP A 118 2.00 -1.55 15.54
CA ASP A 118 1.89 -0.93 14.22
C ASP A 118 0.90 -1.71 13.31
N HIS A 119 0.82 -3.03 13.48
CA HIS A 119 0.01 -3.95 12.67
C HIS A 119 -0.73 -4.96 13.56
N PRO A 120 -1.73 -4.52 14.35
CA PRO A 120 -2.49 -5.42 15.20
C PRO A 120 -3.31 -6.41 14.36
N ARG A 121 -3.42 -7.64 14.86
CA ARG A 121 -4.29 -8.67 14.27
C ARG A 121 -5.74 -8.16 14.18
N ARG A 122 -6.35 -8.36 13.01
CA ARG A 122 -7.72 -7.99 12.67
C ARG A 122 -8.64 -9.22 12.79
N PRO A 123 -9.96 -9.03 12.96
CA PRO A 123 -10.92 -10.13 12.87
C PRO A 123 -10.87 -10.79 11.48
N GLY A 124 -10.60 -12.09 11.44
CA GLY A 124 -10.45 -12.86 10.20
C GLY A 124 -9.02 -13.30 9.91
N ASP A 125 -8.03 -12.69 10.57
CA ASP A 125 -6.63 -13.11 10.46
C ASP A 125 -6.46 -14.55 10.98
N ALA A 126 -5.58 -15.31 10.32
CA ALA A 126 -5.27 -16.68 10.73
C ALA A 126 -4.87 -16.72 12.22
N PRO A 127 -5.36 -17.67 13.02
CA PRO A 127 -5.00 -17.76 14.43
C PRO A 127 -3.49 -17.96 14.58
N LYS A 128 -2.94 -17.52 15.71
CA LYS A 128 -1.53 -17.69 16.03
C LYS A 128 -1.15 -19.16 15.90
N GLN A 129 -0.20 -19.47 15.02
CA GLN A 129 0.22 -20.83 14.77
C GLN A 129 1.20 -21.30 15.86
N THR A 130 1.17 -22.59 16.18
CA THR A 130 2.16 -23.20 17.08
C THR A 130 3.49 -23.43 16.36
N LEU A 131 4.60 -23.54 17.11
CA LEU A 131 5.93 -23.91 16.58
C LEU A 131 5.90 -25.13 15.67
N ARG A 132 5.09 -26.13 16.02
CA ARG A 132 4.96 -27.38 15.25
C ARG A 132 4.21 -27.16 13.95
N GLN A 133 3.15 -26.35 13.95
CA GLN A 133 2.41 -25.97 12.76
C GLN A 133 3.29 -25.16 11.79
N VAL A 134 4.02 -24.17 12.30
CA VAL A 134 4.92 -23.32 11.51
C VAL A 134 6.08 -24.12 10.91
N ALA A 135 6.63 -25.10 11.65
CA ALA A 135 7.73 -25.94 11.18
C ALA A 135 7.27 -27.16 10.34
N GLY A 136 5.98 -27.24 10.00
CA GLY A 136 5.43 -28.32 9.14
C GLY A 136 5.33 -29.68 9.82
N TYR A 137 5.33 -29.74 11.16
CA TYR A 137 5.20 -30.99 11.92
C TYR A 137 3.77 -31.44 12.17
N ASP A 138 2.79 -30.54 11.98
CA ASP A 138 1.36 -30.79 12.24
C ASP A 138 0.49 -30.65 10.95
N GLU A 139 1.08 -30.88 9.76
CA GLU A 139 0.32 -30.99 8.48
C GLU A 139 -0.59 -32.24 8.43
#